data_AF-A0A644TU04-F1
#
_entry.id   AF-A0A644TU04-F1
#
_cell.length_a   1.000
_cell.length_b   1.000
_cell.length_c   1.000
_cell.angle_alpha   90.00
_cell.angle_beta   90.00
_cell.angle_gamma   90.00
#
_symmetry.space_group_name_H-M   'P 1'
#
loop_
_entity.id
_entity.type
_entity.pdbx_description
1 polymer ?
#
loop_
_entity_poly.entity_id
_entity_poly.type
_entity_poly.pdbx_seq_one_letter_code
_entity_poly.pdbx_strand_id
1 'polypeptide(L)' 'MTEEGKEIRIYCDGKELPLAPFVSRLFYDTMAAMTDNLKGAESAETITITLSRRAAKG' A
#
# COMPACT_ATOMS: atom_id res chain seq x y z
N MET A 1 -10.47 14.05 13.79
CA MET A 1 -9.45 14.77 13.02
C MET A 1 -8.72 13.75 12.17
N THR A 2 -9.14 13.59 10.92
CA THR A 2 -8.37 12.85 9.92
C THR A 2 -7.09 13.65 9.68
N GLU A 3 -5.91 13.07 9.95
CA GLU A 3 -4.64 13.63 9.49
C GLU A 3 -4.75 13.80 7.97
N GLU A 4 -4.87 15.05 7.51
CA GLU A 4 -5.05 15.39 6.10
C GLU A 4 -3.88 14.82 5.29
N GLY A 5 -4.17 13.91 4.37
CA GLY A 5 -3.25 13.50 3.30
C GLY A 5 -2.77 12.04 3.30
N LYS A 6 -3.00 11.26 4.36
CA LYS A 6 -2.60 9.84 4.39
C LYS A 6 -3.76 8.92 4.01
N GLU A 7 -3.85 8.55 2.74
CA GLU A 7 -4.86 7.63 2.23
C GLU A 7 -4.22 6.35 1.71
N ILE A 8 -4.76 5.19 2.11
CA ILE A 8 -4.40 3.90 1.54
C ILE A 8 -5.65 3.08 1.29
N ARG A 9 -5.76 2.53 0.08
CA ARG A 9 -6.89 1.73 -0.38
C ARG A 9 -6.40 0.36 -0.79
N ILE A 10 -6.98 -0.69 -0.22
CA ILE A 10 -6.64 -2.08 -0.56
C ILE A 10 -7.83 -2.70 -1.28
N TYR A 11 -7.54 -3.28 -2.45
CA TYR A 11 -8.51 -3.99 -3.26
C TYR A 11 -8.20 -5.48 -3.26
N CYS A 12 -9.23 -6.30 -3.03
CA CYS A 12 -9.19 -7.75 -3.15
C CYS A 12 -10.19 -8.16 -4.24
N ASP A 13 -9.71 -8.71 -5.34
CA ASP A 13 -10.53 -9.06 -6.52
C ASP A 13 -11.43 -7.90 -7.00
N GLY A 14 -10.88 -6.68 -7.01
CA GLY A 14 -11.60 -5.46 -7.41
C GLY A 14 -12.54 -4.88 -6.34
N LYS A 15 -12.73 -5.58 -5.21
CA LYS A 15 -13.50 -5.08 -4.07
C LYS A 15 -12.60 -4.34 -3.10
N GLU A 16 -12.95 -3.09 -2.80
CA GLU A 16 -12.28 -2.33 -1.74
C GLU A 16 -12.56 -2.94 -0.36
N LEU A 17 -11.50 -3.17 0.41
CA LEU A 17 -11.57 -3.66 1.77
C LEU A 17 -11.28 -2.50 2.74
N PRO A 18 -12.24 -2.09 3.58
CA PRO A 18 -12.01 -1.05 4.56
C PRO A 18 -10.99 -1.51 5.59
N LEU A 19 -10.06 -0.62 5.94
CA LEU A 19 -9.03 -0.87 6.94
C LEU A 19 -9.41 -0.24 8.27
N ALA A 20 -9.08 -0.92 9.36
CA ALA A 20 -9.11 -0.30 10.68
C ALA A 20 -8.10 0.87 10.73
N PRO A 21 -8.36 1.95 11.48
CA PRO A 21 -7.50 3.14 11.48
C PRO A 21 -6.01 2.86 11.78
N PHE A 22 -5.74 1.99 12.76
CA PHE A 22 -4.37 1.56 13.07
C PHE A 22 -3.69 0.87 11.89
N VAL A 23 -4.40 -0.04 11.22
CA VAL A 23 -3.89 -0.78 10.06
C VAL A 23 -3.63 0.16 8.89
N SER A 24 -4.56 1.09 8.62
CA SER A 24 -4.38 2.13 7.60
C SER A 24 -3.09 2.92 7.80
N ARG A 25 -2.83 3.37 9.04
CA ARG A 25 -1.61 4.11 9.38
C ARG A 25 -0.35 3.27 9.21
N LEU A 26 -0.36 2.03 9.72
CA LEU A 26 0.77 1.12 9.61
C LEU A 26 1.16 0.87 8.15
N PHE A 27 0.17 0.58 7.30
CA PHE A 27 0.42 0.35 5.88
C PHE A 27 0.94 1.61 5.18
N TYR A 28 0.33 2.77 5.42
CA TYR A 28 0.80 4.01 4.81
C TYR A 28 2.26 4.30 5.18
N ASP A 29 2.60 4.28 6.47
CA ASP A 29 3.94 4.62 6.94
C ASP A 29 4.99 3.63 6.39
N THR A 30 4.64 2.35 6.30
CA THR A 30 5.51 1.32 5.69
C THR A 30 5.72 1.57 4.20
N MET A 31 4.64 1.86 3.48
CA MET A 31 4.68 2.10 2.04
C MET A 31 5.47 3.37 1.71
N ALA A 32 5.26 4.46 2.44
CA ALA A 32 6.01 5.71 2.27
C ALA A 32 7.51 5.48 2.48
N ALA A 33 7.89 4.80 3.57
CA ALA A 33 9.29 4.48 3.83
C ALA A 33 9.90 3.60 2.73
N MET A 34 9.12 2.64 2.19
CA MET A 34 9.57 1.82 1.07
C MET A 34 9.78 2.66 -0.19
N THR A 35 8.82 3.52 -0.55
CA THR A 35 8.87 4.34 -1.76
C THR A 35 9.99 5.37 -1.74
N ASP A 36 10.29 5.95 -0.56
CA ASP A 36 11.40 6.89 -0.37
C ASP A 36 12.78 6.25 -0.65
N ASN A 37 12.85 4.91 -0.63
CA ASN A 37 14.07 4.15 -0.86
C ASN A 37 14.11 3.47 -2.24
N LEU A 38 13.12 3.69 -3.10
CA LEU A 38 13.10 3.15 -4.47
C LEU A 38 14.00 3.99 -5.40
N LYS A 39 15.21 3.49 -5.65
CA LYS A 39 16.12 4.09 -6.64
C LYS A 39 15.52 4.01 -8.04
N GLY A 40 15.50 5.14 -8.75
CA GLY A 40 14.95 5.26 -10.11
C GLY A 40 13.45 5.57 -10.18
N ALA A 41 12.79 5.79 -9.03
CA ALA A 41 11.37 6.16 -8.94
C ALA A 41 11.16 7.59 -8.39
N GLU A 42 12.19 8.43 -8.39
CA GLU A 42 12.22 9.75 -7.74
C GLU A 42 11.20 10.75 -8.34
N SER A 43 10.71 10.48 -9.55
CA SER A 43 9.69 11.29 -10.24
C SER A 43 8.47 10.46 -10.64
N ALA A 44 8.26 9.30 -10.01
CA ALA A 44 7.12 8.45 -10.32
C ALA A 44 5.82 9.10 -9.82
N GLU A 45 4.88 9.34 -10.74
CA GLU A 45 3.53 9.80 -10.41
C GLU A 45 2.68 8.68 -9.79
N THR A 46 3.02 7.42 -10.07
CA THR A 46 2.26 6.26 -9.59
C THR A 46 3.18 5.07 -9.34
N ILE A 47 2.89 4.31 -8.28
CA ILE A 47 3.59 3.07 -7.91
C ILE A 47 2.56 1.96 -7.81
N THR A 48 2.78 0.85 -8.52
CA THR A 48 1.92 -0.34 -8.45
C THR A 48 2.68 -1.48 -7.77
N ILE A 49 2.14 -2.01 -6.68
CA ILE A 49 2.68 -3.20 -6.00
C ILE A 49 1.77 -4.39 -6.27
N THR A 50 2.33 -5.45 -6.83
CA THR A 50 1.63 -6.72 -7.05
C THR A 50 2.18 -7.78 -6.10
N LEU A 51 1.32 -8.31 -5.24
CA LEU A 51 1.66 -9.44 -4.39
C LEU A 51 0.99 -10.70 -4.94
N SER A 52 1.78 -11.62 -5.50
CA SER A 52 1.29 -12.93 -5.92
C SER A 52 1.55 -13.98 -4.85
N ARG A 53 0.50 -14.62 -4.31
CA ARG A 53 0.69 -15.85 -3.54
C ARG A 53 0.88 -17.00 -4.51
N ARG A 54 2.08 -17.59 -4.52
CA ARG A 54 2.25 -18.91 -5.14
C ARG A 54 1.54 -19.91 -4.22
N ALA A 55 0.50 -20.60 -4.71
CA ALA A 55 -0.10 -21.69 -3.96
C ALA A 55 1.03 -22.67 -3.60
N ALA A 56 1.24 -22.91 -2.30
CA ALA A 56 2.07 -24.02 -1.87
C ALA A 56 1.43 -25.27 -2.48
N LYS A 57 2.18 -25.99 -3.32
CA LYS A 57 1.74 -27.32 -3.77
C LYS A 57 1.64 -28.17 -2.51
N GLY A 58 0.40 -28.51 -2.14
CA GLY A 58 0.13 -29.54 -1.13
C GLY A 58 0.56 -30.91 -1.60
#